data_AF-A0A8H7M3M4-F1
#
_entry.id   AF-A0A8H7M3M4-F1
#
_cell.length_a   1.000
_cell.length_b   1.000
_cell.length_c   1.000
_cell.angle_alpha   90.00
_cell.angle_beta   90.00
_cell.angle_gamma   90.00
#
_symmetry.space_group_name_H-M   'P 1'
#
loop_
_entity.id
_entity.type
_entity.pdbx_description
1 polymer ?
#
loop_
_entity_poly.entity_id
_entity_poly.type
_entity_poly.pdbx_seq_one_letter_code
_entity_poly.pdbx_strand_id
1 'polypeptide(L)'
;MPPFTARRRQAERMSVVFSGIKDCEVLGLCIRVSKAWRYAVYLSATHALHRDFSGTRLDSIVKWVKEPRMTNMWAYLRARRLEVQSRYDAFRGSWLGRMWTSPDDGRQIDVVLRFVSTRVVFSLARRYSEYDQKWINPVDQVIGAEEIVPDEIWRITTRSSAGGKLKGGQRVAKNRPHIEVLESEPGDLRADWRAYISSCELSPGSSLQDLIVSGDRESYVAGVSTFWLRSLSLEDEVLRSVAHKYVLSSVEPNRYGGDIAGIPSYITNGKPRHQVGLYISEHHLVESVHIPISLHPTLAMVVTASGREYFVLRDTGVPVGASDQGLELLWQRLIGCDAWGSRCAYTARAIG
;
A
#
# COMPACT_ATOMS: atom_id res chain seq x y z
N MET A 1 37.47 -3.66 -36.45
CA MET A 1 38.05 -5.01 -36.69
C MET A 1 38.60 -5.57 -35.39
N PRO A 2 38.24 -6.81 -35.02
CA PRO A 2 38.79 -7.48 -33.85
C PRO A 2 40.30 -7.71 -33.99
N PRO A 3 41.08 -7.72 -32.89
CA PRO A 3 42.51 -8.00 -32.94
C PRO A 3 42.78 -9.47 -33.32
N PHE A 4 44.05 -9.78 -33.64
CA PHE A 4 44.54 -11.16 -33.83
C PHE A 4 44.12 -12.05 -32.66
N THR A 5 43.83 -13.33 -32.95
CA THR A 5 43.28 -14.33 -32.00
C THR A 5 44.06 -14.43 -30.69
N ALA A 6 45.40 -14.36 -30.74
CA ALA A 6 46.24 -14.37 -29.53
C ALA A 6 45.98 -13.17 -28.58
N ARG A 7 45.68 -11.99 -29.15
CA ARG A 7 45.39 -10.77 -28.38
C ARG A 7 43.93 -10.67 -27.92
N ARG A 8 43.03 -11.55 -28.39
CA ARG A 8 41.62 -11.57 -27.97
C ARG A 8 41.45 -12.06 -26.53
N ARG A 9 42.18 -13.11 -26.12
CA ARG A 9 42.14 -13.59 -24.71
C ARG A 9 42.61 -12.53 -23.72
N GLN A 10 43.64 -11.77 -24.09
CA GLN A 10 44.12 -10.64 -23.29
C GLN A 10 43.08 -9.51 -23.24
N ALA A 11 42.41 -9.22 -24.35
CA ALA A 11 41.34 -8.23 -24.40
C ALA A 11 40.10 -8.64 -23.57
N GLU A 12 39.74 -9.93 -23.54
CA GLU A 12 38.67 -10.46 -22.68
C GLU A 12 38.99 -10.34 -21.19
N ARG A 13 40.25 -10.57 -20.77
CA ARG A 13 40.66 -10.31 -19.38
C ARG A 13 40.59 -8.83 -19.03
N MET A 14 41.06 -7.99 -19.95
CA MET A 14 41.06 -6.54 -19.75
C MET A 14 39.65 -5.95 -19.80
N SER A 15 38.69 -6.57 -20.49
CA SER A 15 37.30 -6.11 -20.52
C SER A 15 36.61 -6.22 -19.16
N VAL A 16 37.00 -7.18 -18.34
CA VAL A 16 36.53 -7.27 -16.94
C VAL A 16 37.04 -6.06 -16.15
N VAL A 17 38.33 -5.73 -16.26
CA VAL A 17 38.94 -4.57 -15.58
C VAL A 17 38.27 -3.27 -16.02
N PHE A 18 38.12 -3.07 -17.34
CA PHE A 18 37.47 -1.89 -17.89
C PHE A 18 35.98 -1.78 -17.56
N SER A 19 35.31 -2.87 -17.16
CA SER A 19 33.92 -2.81 -16.69
C SER A 19 33.77 -2.19 -15.30
N GLY A 20 34.87 -2.12 -14.53
CA GLY A 20 34.95 -1.42 -13.25
C GLY A 20 35.06 0.09 -13.38
N ILE A 21 35.52 0.60 -14.54
CA ILE A 21 35.72 2.03 -14.78
C ILE A 21 34.37 2.66 -15.13
N LYS A 22 33.88 3.56 -14.26
CA LYS A 22 32.62 4.29 -14.47
C LYS A 22 32.79 5.58 -15.28
N ASP A 23 34.01 6.11 -15.30
CA ASP A 23 34.35 7.36 -15.98
C ASP A 23 34.49 7.14 -17.50
N CYS A 24 33.65 7.85 -18.26
CA CYS A 24 33.61 7.80 -19.72
C CYS A 24 34.84 8.44 -20.37
N GLU A 25 35.45 9.44 -19.73
CA GLU A 25 36.65 10.13 -20.25
C GLU A 25 37.86 9.20 -20.17
N VAL A 26 38.03 8.52 -19.03
CA VAL A 26 39.09 7.52 -18.83
C VAL A 26 38.94 6.38 -19.83
N LEU A 27 37.72 5.87 -20.05
CA LEU A 27 37.47 4.85 -21.08
C LEU A 27 37.74 5.37 -22.51
N GLY A 28 37.46 6.65 -22.76
CA GLY A 28 37.77 7.33 -24.02
C GLY A 28 39.27 7.36 -24.33
N LEU A 29 40.10 7.60 -23.31
CA LEU A 29 41.56 7.52 -23.41
C LEU A 29 42.01 6.07 -23.70
N CYS A 30 41.47 5.09 -22.98
CA CYS A 30 41.79 3.68 -23.17
C CYS A 30 41.51 3.17 -24.60
N ILE A 31 40.46 3.66 -25.26
CA ILE A 31 40.11 3.30 -26.66
C ILE A 31 41.18 3.74 -27.67
N ARG A 32 41.98 4.78 -27.34
CA ARG A 32 43.02 5.32 -28.22
C ARG A 32 44.36 4.59 -28.10
N VAL A 33 44.61 3.89 -26.99
CA VAL A 33 45.89 3.21 -26.69
C VAL A 33 46.22 2.14 -27.73
N SER A 34 45.28 1.23 -28.04
CA SER A 34 45.53 0.18 -29.05
C SER A 34 44.23 -0.43 -29.58
N LYS A 35 44.31 -1.15 -30.72
CA LYS A 35 43.19 -1.93 -31.25
C LYS A 35 42.69 -3.00 -30.27
N ALA A 36 43.58 -3.58 -29.46
CA ALA A 36 43.23 -4.58 -28.45
C ALA A 36 42.49 -3.95 -27.25
N TRP A 37 42.93 -2.78 -26.80
CA TRP A 37 42.26 -2.04 -25.73
C TRP A 37 40.90 -1.53 -26.16
N ARG A 38 40.78 -1.00 -27.38
CA ARG A 38 39.48 -0.65 -27.97
C ARG A 38 38.50 -1.82 -27.97
N TYR A 39 38.98 -3.01 -28.37
CA TYR A 39 38.16 -4.22 -28.37
C TYR A 39 37.78 -4.65 -26.94
N ALA A 40 38.71 -4.58 -25.99
CA ALA A 40 38.44 -4.84 -24.58
C ALA A 40 37.41 -3.86 -23.98
N VAL A 41 37.49 -2.57 -24.32
CA VAL A 41 36.49 -1.58 -23.90
C VAL A 41 35.14 -1.92 -24.51
N TYR A 42 35.04 -2.32 -25.78
CA TYR A 42 33.76 -2.73 -26.35
C TYR A 42 33.14 -3.95 -25.66
N LEU A 43 33.96 -4.93 -25.29
CA LEU A 43 33.53 -6.11 -24.53
C LEU A 43 33.13 -5.78 -23.09
N SER A 44 33.69 -4.71 -22.49
CA SER A 44 33.43 -4.39 -21.09
C SER A 44 31.99 -3.99 -20.80
N ALA A 45 31.25 -3.50 -21.81
CA ALA A 45 29.83 -3.21 -21.69
C ALA A 45 29.01 -4.45 -21.31
N THR A 46 29.35 -5.63 -21.85
CA THR A 46 28.66 -6.88 -21.54
C THR A 46 28.86 -7.27 -20.08
N HIS A 47 30.08 -7.11 -19.55
CA HIS A 47 30.35 -7.36 -18.13
C HIS A 47 29.64 -6.35 -17.21
N ALA A 48 29.62 -5.07 -17.57
CA ALA A 48 28.88 -4.05 -16.82
C ALA A 48 27.37 -4.32 -16.83
N LEU A 49 26.82 -4.79 -17.95
CA LEU A 49 25.41 -5.19 -18.06
C LEU A 49 25.08 -6.39 -17.16
N HIS A 50 25.92 -7.43 -17.15
CA HIS A 50 25.68 -8.59 -16.27
C HIS A 50 25.83 -8.25 -14.79
N ARG A 51 26.71 -7.30 -14.42
CA ARG A 51 26.87 -6.86 -13.03
C ARG A 51 25.73 -5.96 -12.56
N ASP A 52 25.38 -4.95 -13.36
CA ASP A 52 24.49 -3.86 -12.93
C ASP A 52 23.02 -4.09 -13.35
N PHE A 53 22.76 -4.98 -14.32
CA PHE A 53 21.45 -5.16 -14.96
C PHE A 53 21.11 -6.62 -15.29
N SER A 54 21.53 -7.57 -14.44
CA SER A 54 21.21 -8.99 -14.63
C SER A 54 19.69 -9.26 -14.65
N GLY A 55 19.25 -10.22 -15.47
CA GLY A 55 17.87 -10.71 -15.47
C GLY A 55 17.34 -11.10 -16.85
N THR A 56 16.08 -11.53 -16.89
CA THR A 56 15.41 -12.10 -18.06
C THR A 56 15.42 -11.20 -19.29
N ARG A 57 15.33 -9.88 -19.11
CA ARG A 57 15.40 -8.89 -20.20
C ARG A 57 16.77 -8.85 -20.86
N LEU A 58 17.85 -8.89 -20.08
CA LEU A 58 19.21 -8.97 -20.61
C LEU A 58 19.42 -10.31 -21.32
N ASP A 59 19.01 -11.41 -20.69
CA ASP A 59 19.14 -12.76 -21.27
C ASP A 59 18.42 -12.90 -22.61
N SER A 60 17.24 -12.28 -22.74
CA SER A 60 16.50 -12.25 -23.99
C SER A 60 17.30 -11.53 -25.08
N ILE A 61 17.82 -10.34 -24.79
CA ILE A 61 18.61 -9.56 -25.76
C ILE A 61 19.89 -10.29 -26.14
N VAL A 62 20.58 -10.91 -25.18
CA VAL A 62 21.77 -11.71 -25.43
C VAL A 62 21.46 -12.91 -26.31
N LYS A 63 20.30 -13.56 -26.16
CA LYS A 63 19.85 -14.65 -27.06
C LYS A 63 19.59 -14.16 -28.50
N TRP A 64 19.07 -12.95 -28.67
CA TRP A 64 18.84 -12.35 -30.00
C TRP A 64 20.15 -11.96 -30.70
N VAL A 65 21.19 -11.63 -29.93
CA VAL A 65 22.51 -11.31 -30.47
C VAL A 65 23.29 -12.59 -30.74
N LYS A 66 23.37 -12.98 -32.02
CA LYS A 66 24.07 -14.21 -32.46
C LYS A 66 25.52 -14.32 -31.95
N GLU A 67 26.23 -13.20 -31.77
CA GLU A 67 27.59 -13.17 -31.22
C GLU A 67 27.81 -12.00 -30.25
N PRO A 68 27.52 -12.16 -28.94
CA PRO A 68 27.67 -11.10 -27.93
C PRO A 68 29.11 -10.57 -27.78
N ARG A 69 30.10 -11.35 -28.21
CA ARG A 69 31.53 -10.99 -28.20
C ARG A 69 31.97 -10.10 -29.37
N MET A 70 31.09 -9.91 -30.34
CA MET A 70 31.36 -9.13 -31.56
C MET A 70 30.42 -7.94 -31.70
N THR A 71 29.31 -7.93 -30.96
CA THR A 71 28.35 -6.83 -30.94
C THR A 71 28.69 -5.79 -29.88
N ASN A 72 28.65 -4.51 -30.28
CA ASN A 72 28.89 -3.40 -29.38
C ASN A 72 27.67 -3.14 -28.47
N MET A 73 27.73 -3.60 -27.22
CA MET A 73 26.64 -3.47 -26.25
C MET A 73 26.62 -2.11 -25.52
N TRP A 74 27.55 -1.19 -25.80
CA TRP A 74 27.59 0.12 -25.13
C TRP A 74 26.36 0.98 -25.36
N ALA A 75 25.77 0.92 -26.55
CA ALA A 75 24.53 1.65 -26.83
C ALA A 75 23.39 1.16 -25.90
N TYR A 76 23.28 -0.16 -25.73
CA TYR A 76 22.30 -0.75 -24.84
C TYR A 76 22.60 -0.43 -23.37
N LEU A 77 23.85 -0.53 -22.93
CA LEU A 77 24.26 -0.15 -21.56
C LEU A 77 23.93 1.32 -21.25
N ARG A 78 24.20 2.25 -22.18
CA ARG A 78 23.84 3.68 -22.01
C ARG A 78 22.33 3.86 -21.90
N ALA A 79 21.55 3.21 -22.76
CA ALA A 79 20.09 3.26 -22.69
C ALA A 79 19.57 2.74 -21.33
N ARG A 80 20.14 1.65 -20.79
CA ARG A 80 19.76 1.11 -19.47
C ARG A 80 20.10 2.05 -18.33
N ARG A 81 21.27 2.69 -18.37
CA ARG A 81 21.65 3.71 -17.38
C ARG A 81 20.73 4.93 -17.44
N LEU A 82 20.42 5.42 -18.63
CA LEU A 82 19.48 6.53 -18.82
C LEU A 82 18.06 6.16 -18.35
N GLU A 83 17.60 4.94 -18.62
CA GLU A 83 16.31 4.44 -18.15
C GLU A 83 16.26 4.41 -16.61
N VAL A 84 17.30 3.88 -15.95
CA VAL A 84 17.37 3.90 -14.47
C VAL A 84 17.43 5.31 -13.93
N GLN A 85 18.25 6.19 -14.52
CA GLN A 85 18.33 7.58 -14.09
C GLN A 85 16.98 8.28 -14.27
N SER A 86 16.33 8.13 -15.42
CA SER A 86 15.00 8.69 -15.69
C SER A 86 13.95 8.16 -14.72
N ARG A 87 13.96 6.86 -14.40
CA ARG A 87 13.07 6.27 -13.38
C ARG A 87 13.36 6.82 -11.99
N TYR A 88 14.63 6.99 -11.65
CA TYR A 88 15.06 7.55 -10.36
C TYR A 88 14.68 9.03 -10.24
N ASP A 89 14.88 9.83 -11.29
CA ASP A 89 14.48 11.24 -11.35
C ASP A 89 12.96 11.38 -11.32
N ALA A 90 12.23 10.51 -12.03
CA ALA A 90 10.77 10.44 -11.97
C ALA A 90 10.30 10.04 -10.56
N PHE A 91 10.96 9.08 -9.91
CA PHE A 91 10.67 8.70 -8.53
C PHE A 91 10.94 9.87 -7.58
N ARG A 92 12.12 10.50 -7.60
CA ARG A 92 12.43 11.68 -6.77
C ARG A 92 11.49 12.86 -7.03
N GLY A 93 11.10 13.06 -8.28
CA GLY A 93 10.14 14.09 -8.69
C GLY A 93 8.69 13.74 -8.36
N SER A 94 8.39 12.48 -8.04
CA SER A 94 7.06 12.04 -7.61
C SER A 94 6.78 12.44 -6.17
N TRP A 95 5.50 12.47 -5.80
CA TRP A 95 5.09 12.67 -4.41
C TRP A 95 5.70 11.61 -3.49
N LEU A 96 5.79 10.36 -3.95
CA LEU A 96 6.32 9.23 -3.18
C LEU A 96 7.81 9.42 -2.89
N GLY A 97 8.61 9.83 -3.89
CA GLY A 97 10.03 10.07 -3.68
C GLY A 97 10.32 11.29 -2.80
N ARG A 98 9.50 12.35 -2.86
CA ARG A 98 9.61 13.48 -1.93
C ARG A 98 9.35 13.04 -0.48
N MET A 99 8.25 12.32 -0.24
CA MET A 99 7.90 11.83 1.09
C MET A 99 8.91 10.79 1.62
N TRP A 100 9.50 9.97 0.73
CA TRP A 100 10.53 8.99 1.10
C TRP A 100 11.88 9.62 1.46
N THR A 101 12.21 10.77 0.88
CA THR A 101 13.52 11.41 1.08
C THR A 101 13.55 12.43 2.21
N SER A 102 12.39 12.87 2.70
CA SER A 102 12.26 13.78 3.84
C SER A 102 10.92 13.57 4.57
N PRO A 103 10.70 12.41 5.22
CA PRO A 103 9.53 12.23 6.07
C PRO A 103 9.71 13.03 7.36
N ASP A 104 8.66 13.74 7.79
CA ASP A 104 8.65 14.42 9.09
C ASP A 104 8.38 13.41 10.23
N ASP A 105 7.68 12.31 9.92
CA ASP A 105 7.46 11.15 10.80
C ASP A 105 7.58 9.85 9.98
N GLY A 106 8.25 8.83 10.53
CA GLY A 106 8.39 7.51 9.90
C GLY A 106 7.07 6.80 9.59
N ARG A 107 5.98 7.16 10.28
CA ARG A 107 4.62 6.62 10.06
C ARG A 107 3.89 7.27 8.89
N GLN A 108 4.31 8.46 8.43
CA GLN A 108 3.67 9.17 7.31
C GLN A 108 3.57 8.30 6.06
N ILE A 109 4.66 7.61 5.71
CA ILE A 109 4.71 6.78 4.50
C ILE A 109 3.74 5.61 4.62
N ASP A 110 3.70 4.95 5.78
CA ASP A 110 2.80 3.82 6.01
C ASP A 110 1.33 4.25 5.91
N VAL A 111 0.97 5.36 6.55
CA VAL A 111 -0.39 5.92 6.49
C VAL A 111 -0.78 6.29 5.06
N VAL A 112 0.12 6.93 4.32
CA VAL A 112 -0.16 7.32 2.93
C VAL A 112 -0.27 6.11 2.01
N LEU A 113 0.60 5.11 2.18
CA LEU A 113 0.49 3.86 1.43
C LEU A 113 -0.81 3.13 1.76
N ARG A 114 -1.22 3.08 3.04
CA ARG A 114 -2.52 2.52 3.44
C ARG A 114 -3.68 3.29 2.83
N PHE A 115 -3.63 4.62 2.81
CA PHE A 115 -4.65 5.45 2.18
C PHE A 115 -4.76 5.20 0.67
N VAL A 116 -3.63 5.24 -0.04
CA VAL A 116 -3.60 5.01 -1.49
C VAL A 116 -4.05 3.58 -1.81
N SER A 117 -3.54 2.58 -1.09
CA SER A 117 -3.94 1.18 -1.25
C SER A 117 -5.44 1.00 -1.02
N THR A 118 -5.98 1.59 0.04
CA THR A 118 -7.42 1.54 0.33
C THR A 118 -8.24 2.21 -0.79
N ARG A 119 -7.81 3.37 -1.30
CA ARG A 119 -8.48 4.05 -2.42
C ARG A 119 -8.45 3.20 -3.69
N VAL A 120 -7.31 2.57 -3.99
CA VAL A 120 -7.18 1.63 -5.11
C VAL A 120 -8.14 0.45 -4.94
N VAL A 121 -8.15 -0.17 -3.75
CA VAL A 121 -9.03 -1.27 -3.38
C VAL A 121 -10.50 -0.92 -3.59
N PHE A 122 -10.96 0.17 -2.96
CA PHE A 122 -12.35 0.60 -3.07
C PHE A 122 -12.77 0.75 -4.51
N SER A 123 -11.85 1.23 -5.31
CA SER A 123 -12.18 1.54 -6.66
C SER A 123 -12.08 0.37 -7.62
N LEU A 124 -11.19 -0.59 -7.35
CA LEU A 124 -11.22 -1.90 -7.98
C LEU A 124 -12.52 -2.62 -7.64
N ALA A 125 -12.99 -2.53 -6.39
CA ALA A 125 -14.31 -3.04 -5.99
C ALA A 125 -15.47 -2.28 -6.69
N ARG A 126 -15.30 -0.99 -7.01
CA ARG A 126 -16.27 -0.19 -7.78
C ARG A 126 -16.23 -0.43 -9.29
N ARG A 127 -15.21 -1.09 -9.85
CA ARG A 127 -15.08 -1.37 -11.30
C ARG A 127 -16.16 -2.30 -11.88
N TYR A 128 -17.14 -2.72 -11.09
CA TYR A 128 -18.42 -3.26 -11.60
C TYR A 128 -19.42 -2.19 -12.07
N SER A 129 -19.13 -0.89 -11.94
CA SER A 129 -19.93 0.18 -12.55
C SER A 129 -19.05 1.08 -13.43
N GLU A 130 -19.29 1.08 -14.74
CA GLU A 130 -18.49 1.73 -15.79
C GLU A 130 -18.38 3.27 -15.69
N TYR A 131 -19.11 3.92 -14.78
CA TYR A 131 -19.32 5.37 -14.82
C TYR A 131 -18.33 6.26 -14.04
N ASP A 132 -17.41 5.71 -13.25
CA ASP A 132 -16.57 6.50 -12.33
C ASP A 132 -15.05 6.20 -12.44
N GLN A 133 -14.51 6.15 -13.67
CA GLN A 133 -13.05 6.04 -13.89
C GLN A 133 -12.26 7.35 -13.67
N LYS A 134 -12.93 8.44 -13.26
CA LYS A 134 -12.32 9.78 -13.15
C LYS A 134 -11.30 9.98 -12.01
N TRP A 135 -11.19 9.04 -11.07
CA TRP A 135 -10.23 9.12 -9.95
C TRP A 135 -8.95 8.29 -10.18
N ILE A 136 -8.93 7.37 -11.17
CA ILE A 136 -7.71 6.70 -11.68
C ILE A 136 -6.88 7.67 -12.53
N ASN A 137 -7.48 8.80 -12.87
CA ASN A 137 -6.77 9.92 -13.41
C ASN A 137 -5.70 10.31 -12.36
N PRO A 138 -4.44 10.57 -12.74
CA PRO A 138 -3.29 10.87 -11.87
C PRO A 138 -3.40 12.22 -11.11
N VAL A 139 -4.64 12.60 -10.83
CA VAL A 139 -5.16 13.92 -10.57
C VAL A 139 -5.25 14.18 -9.08
N ASP A 140 -5.42 13.18 -8.22
CA ASP A 140 -5.39 13.35 -6.75
C ASP A 140 -4.04 12.87 -6.18
N GLN A 141 -3.02 13.71 -6.31
CA GLN A 141 -1.70 13.42 -5.75
C GLN A 141 -1.72 13.68 -4.25
N VAL A 142 -1.31 12.71 -3.43
CA VAL A 142 -1.06 12.96 -2.01
C VAL A 142 0.12 13.91 -1.89
N ILE A 143 -0.08 15.07 -1.28
CA ILE A 143 0.95 16.11 -1.14
C ILE A 143 1.46 16.23 0.30
N GLY A 144 0.74 15.68 1.28
CA GLY A 144 1.18 15.68 2.67
C GLY A 144 0.34 14.73 3.52
N ALA A 145 0.93 14.32 4.64
CA ALA A 145 0.27 13.59 5.71
C ALA A 145 0.72 14.16 7.05
N GLU A 146 -0.23 14.53 7.89
CA GLU A 146 0.02 15.16 9.18
C GLU A 146 -0.78 14.43 10.24
N GLU A 147 -0.13 14.08 11.34
CA GLU A 147 -0.82 13.49 12.48
C GLU A 147 -1.58 14.59 13.22
N ILE A 148 -2.89 14.44 13.35
CA ILE A 148 -3.75 15.39 14.09
C ILE A 148 -3.93 14.88 15.53
N VAL A 149 -4.23 13.59 15.68
CA VAL A 149 -4.36 12.93 16.97
C VAL A 149 -3.32 11.81 17.03
N PRO A 150 -2.41 11.85 18.03
CA PRO A 150 -1.35 10.85 18.16
C PRO A 150 -1.89 9.42 18.11
N ASP A 151 -1.27 8.60 17.26
CA ASP A 151 -1.55 7.18 17.03
C ASP A 151 -2.97 6.85 16.51
N GLU A 152 -3.79 7.85 16.17
CA GLU A 152 -5.19 7.63 15.78
C GLU A 152 -5.60 8.29 14.46
N ILE A 153 -5.50 9.62 14.38
CA ILE A 153 -6.10 10.39 13.29
C ILE A 153 -5.03 11.12 12.50
N TRP A 154 -4.99 10.83 11.21
CA TRP A 154 -4.11 11.46 10.25
C TRP A 154 -4.89 12.31 9.25
N ARG A 155 -4.42 13.53 9.02
CA ARG A 155 -4.81 14.39 7.91
C ARG A 155 -4.05 13.97 6.67
N ILE A 156 -4.75 13.70 5.57
CA ILE A 156 -4.11 13.45 4.28
C ILE A 156 -4.52 14.57 3.33
N THR A 157 -3.52 15.31 2.85
CA THR A 157 -3.76 16.40 1.92
C THR A 157 -3.55 15.89 0.50
N THR A 158 -4.56 15.99 -0.34
CA THR A 158 -4.48 15.65 -1.76
C THR A 158 -4.58 16.91 -2.61
N ARG A 159 -3.87 16.93 -3.74
CA ARG A 159 -3.98 17.97 -4.76
C ARG A 159 -4.77 17.40 -5.93
N SER A 160 -5.93 17.98 -6.24
CA SER A 160 -6.70 17.65 -7.44
C SER A 160 -6.26 18.50 -8.64
N SER A 161 -5.95 17.89 -9.78
CA SER A 161 -5.52 18.58 -11.01
C SER A 161 -6.66 19.15 -11.87
N ALA A 162 -7.92 19.02 -11.46
CA ALA A 162 -9.03 19.69 -12.12
C ALA A 162 -9.02 21.17 -11.75
N GLY A 163 -8.38 22.00 -12.59
CA GLY A 163 -8.33 23.44 -12.40
C GLY A 163 -9.72 24.04 -12.18
N GLY A 164 -9.88 24.76 -11.07
CA GLY A 164 -11.06 25.55 -10.75
C GLY A 164 -11.96 24.94 -9.67
N LYS A 165 -11.70 25.36 -8.42
CA LYS A 165 -12.42 25.07 -7.16
C LYS A 165 -12.17 23.69 -6.56
N LEU A 166 -11.80 23.70 -5.28
CA LEU A 166 -11.96 22.57 -4.36
C LEU A 166 -13.41 22.10 -4.47
N LYS A 167 -13.64 20.99 -5.18
CA LYS A 167 -14.98 20.42 -5.31
C LYS A 167 -15.23 19.51 -4.13
N GLY A 168 -15.78 20.09 -3.06
CA GLY A 168 -16.55 19.35 -2.06
C GLY A 168 -17.83 18.82 -2.70
N GLY A 169 -17.88 17.52 -2.91
CA GLY A 169 -19.02 16.83 -3.52
C GLY A 169 -19.39 15.61 -2.69
N GLN A 170 -20.33 15.79 -1.78
CA GLN A 170 -20.90 14.73 -0.95
C GLN A 170 -21.60 13.69 -1.85
N ARG A 171 -21.03 12.48 -1.95
CA ARG A 171 -21.73 11.29 -2.46
C ARG A 171 -21.79 10.25 -1.36
N VAL A 172 -22.85 10.33 -0.56
CA VAL A 172 -23.25 9.27 0.37
C VAL A 172 -23.83 8.12 -0.44
N ALA A 173 -23.07 7.05 -0.67
CA ALA A 173 -23.60 5.80 -1.17
C ALA A 173 -24.12 4.99 0.02
N LYS A 174 -25.42 4.72 0.05
CA LYS A 174 -26.16 4.20 1.22
C LYS A 174 -25.71 2.84 1.80
N ASN A 175 -24.85 2.07 1.12
CA ASN A 175 -24.48 0.72 1.55
C ASN A 175 -23.00 0.46 1.20
N ARG A 176 -22.05 0.49 2.17
CA ARG A 176 -20.76 -0.23 2.20
C ARG A 176 -19.80 0.27 3.30
N PRO A 177 -18.84 -0.56 3.78
CA PRO A 177 -17.91 -0.21 4.84
C PRO A 177 -17.06 0.98 4.39
N HIS A 178 -17.18 2.08 5.13
CA HIS A 178 -16.64 3.38 4.76
C HIS A 178 -15.45 3.70 5.66
N ILE A 179 -14.26 3.81 5.06
CA ILE A 179 -13.25 4.73 5.60
C ILE A 179 -13.76 6.11 5.21
N GLU A 180 -14.11 6.93 6.21
CA GLU A 180 -14.50 8.33 6.00
C GLU A 180 -13.26 9.11 5.50
N VAL A 181 -12.99 9.03 4.20
CA VAL A 181 -12.13 10.00 3.52
C VAL A 181 -12.96 11.27 3.39
N LEU A 182 -12.85 12.13 4.39
CA LEU A 182 -13.45 13.46 4.37
C LEU A 182 -12.68 14.33 3.38
N GLU A 183 -13.07 14.25 2.11
CA GLU A 183 -12.65 15.19 1.07
C GLU A 183 -13.39 16.52 1.32
N SER A 184 -12.98 17.27 2.33
CA SER A 184 -13.69 18.50 2.67
C SER A 184 -12.81 19.56 3.34
N GLU A 185 -13.10 20.83 3.05
CA GLU A 185 -12.47 22.00 3.66
C GLU A 185 -12.52 21.90 5.21
N PRO A 186 -11.65 22.63 5.95
CA PRO A 186 -11.64 22.64 7.42
C PRO A 186 -13.01 22.92 8.07
N GLY A 187 -13.96 23.50 7.32
CA GLY A 187 -15.32 23.84 7.76
C GLY A 187 -16.38 22.73 7.62
N ASP A 188 -16.07 21.59 7.02
CA ASP A 188 -17.06 20.55 6.63
C ASP A 188 -16.95 19.24 7.45
N LEU A 189 -15.96 19.12 8.34
CA LEU A 189 -15.86 17.98 9.25
C LEU A 189 -17.14 17.87 10.10
N ARG A 190 -17.70 16.68 10.37
CA ARG A 190 -18.89 16.60 11.22
C ARG A 190 -18.59 17.20 12.60
N ALA A 191 -19.61 17.83 13.21
CA ALA A 191 -19.44 18.57 14.46
C ALA A 191 -18.94 17.70 15.62
N ASP A 192 -19.32 16.42 15.65
CA ASP A 192 -18.85 15.44 16.63
C ASP A 192 -17.39 15.06 16.43
N TRP A 193 -16.94 14.84 15.19
CA TRP A 193 -15.52 14.64 14.88
C TRP A 193 -14.67 15.87 15.23
N ARG A 194 -15.15 17.09 14.96
CA ARG A 194 -14.47 18.33 15.40
C ARG A 194 -14.35 18.38 16.92
N ALA A 195 -15.44 18.07 17.63
CA ALA A 195 -15.46 18.07 19.08
C ALA A 195 -14.48 17.03 19.65
N TYR A 196 -14.41 15.83 19.06
CA TYR A 196 -13.45 14.80 19.45
C TYR A 196 -12.01 15.26 19.27
N ILE A 197 -11.64 15.71 18.07
CA ILE A 197 -10.29 16.19 17.78
C ILE A 197 -9.90 17.33 18.74
N SER A 198 -10.80 18.29 18.96
CA SER A 198 -10.57 19.40 19.89
C SER A 198 -10.39 18.90 21.33
N SER A 199 -11.06 17.82 21.72
CA SER A 199 -10.92 17.24 23.07
C SER A 199 -9.58 16.52 23.27
N CYS A 200 -9.04 15.91 22.22
CA CYS A 200 -7.72 15.26 22.22
C CYS A 200 -6.58 16.29 22.33
N GLU A 201 -6.76 17.49 21.78
CA GLU A 201 -5.78 18.59 21.91
C GLU A 201 -5.67 19.12 23.35
N LEU A 202 -6.77 19.06 24.11
CA LEU A 202 -6.84 19.59 25.48
C LEU A 202 -6.39 18.58 26.55
N SER A 203 -6.47 17.29 26.25
CA SER A 203 -6.05 16.20 27.14
C SER A 203 -5.88 14.89 26.35
N PRO A 204 -5.00 13.96 26.75
CA PRO A 204 -4.99 12.61 26.22
C PRO A 204 -6.31 11.93 26.61
N GLY A 205 -7.32 12.11 25.75
CA GLY A 205 -8.67 11.62 25.95
C GLY A 205 -8.79 10.11 25.79
N SER A 206 -10.02 9.61 25.89
CA SER A 206 -10.37 8.23 25.54
C SER A 206 -9.98 7.92 24.09
N SER A 207 -9.45 6.74 23.83
CA SER A 207 -9.07 6.36 22.47
C SER A 207 -10.28 6.25 21.55
N LEU A 208 -10.07 6.35 20.24
CA LEU A 208 -11.14 6.17 19.26
C LEU A 208 -11.81 4.79 19.39
N GLN A 209 -11.03 3.77 19.78
CA GLN A 209 -11.51 2.42 20.03
C GLN A 209 -12.50 2.38 21.22
N ASP A 210 -12.27 3.20 22.25
CA ASP A 210 -13.14 3.28 23.43
C ASP A 210 -14.49 3.95 23.13
N LEU A 211 -14.59 4.65 22.00
CA LEU A 211 -15.83 5.27 21.53
C LEU A 211 -16.74 4.30 20.78
N ILE A 212 -16.29 3.06 20.54
CA ILE A 212 -17.07 2.03 19.86
C ILE A 212 -18.16 1.49 20.78
N VAL A 213 -19.39 1.50 20.28
CA VAL A 213 -20.59 1.05 20.98
C VAL A 213 -21.18 -0.17 20.28
N SER A 214 -21.39 -1.22 21.06
CA SER A 214 -22.14 -2.44 20.69
C SER A 214 -23.45 -2.53 21.50
N GLY A 215 -24.39 -3.37 21.03
CA GLY A 215 -25.61 -3.72 21.76
C GLY A 215 -25.36 -4.48 23.07
N ASP A 216 -24.34 -5.34 23.09
CA ASP A 216 -23.86 -6.04 24.28
C ASP A 216 -22.47 -5.51 24.67
N ARG A 217 -22.44 -4.66 25.71
CA ARG A 217 -21.20 -4.08 26.24
C ARG A 217 -20.54 -4.92 27.33
N GLU A 218 -21.27 -5.85 27.92
CA GLU A 218 -20.76 -6.68 29.02
C GLU A 218 -19.88 -7.79 28.45
N SER A 219 -20.33 -8.43 27.37
CA SER A 219 -19.59 -9.50 26.72
C SER A 219 -18.58 -8.98 25.71
N TYR A 220 -18.83 -7.82 25.08
CA TYR A 220 -17.97 -7.25 24.04
C TYR A 220 -17.50 -5.83 24.38
N VAL A 221 -16.20 -5.68 24.62
CA VAL A 221 -15.57 -4.37 24.85
C VAL A 221 -15.03 -3.88 23.52
N ALA A 222 -15.45 -2.67 23.11
CA ALA A 222 -15.12 -2.07 21.82
C ALA A 222 -15.34 -3.03 20.63
N GLY A 223 -16.43 -3.81 20.68
CA GLY A 223 -16.80 -4.76 19.63
C GLY A 223 -16.03 -6.10 19.65
N VAL A 224 -15.20 -6.37 20.66
CA VAL A 224 -14.41 -7.61 20.76
C VAL A 224 -14.75 -8.38 22.04
N SER A 225 -14.88 -9.70 21.92
CA SER A 225 -15.20 -10.62 23.02
C SER A 225 -14.23 -10.44 24.18
N THR A 226 -14.77 -10.12 25.35
CA THR A 226 -14.00 -9.97 26.60
C THR A 226 -13.38 -11.29 27.04
N PHE A 227 -14.06 -12.40 26.77
CA PHE A 227 -13.55 -13.74 27.06
C PHE A 227 -12.31 -14.04 26.23
N TRP A 228 -12.35 -13.76 24.93
CA TRP A 228 -11.20 -13.94 24.05
C TRP A 228 -10.06 -12.97 24.39
N LEU A 229 -10.36 -11.69 24.63
CA LEU A 229 -9.33 -10.72 25.04
C LEU A 229 -8.58 -11.14 26.31
N ARG A 230 -9.27 -11.79 27.26
CA ARG A 230 -8.68 -12.33 28.49
C ARG A 230 -7.85 -13.60 28.28
N SER A 231 -8.12 -14.36 27.22
CA SER A 231 -7.36 -15.58 26.92
C SER A 231 -6.07 -15.31 26.13
N LEU A 232 -5.94 -14.13 25.52
CA LEU A 232 -4.74 -13.70 24.81
C LEU A 232 -3.58 -13.40 25.75
N SER A 233 -2.38 -13.80 25.34
CA SER A 233 -1.13 -13.44 26.01
C SER A 233 -0.69 -12.02 25.64
N LEU A 234 0.39 -11.54 26.28
CA LEU A 234 1.06 -10.29 25.89
C LEU A 234 1.71 -10.39 24.50
N GLU A 235 2.09 -11.59 24.05
CA GLU A 235 2.73 -11.81 22.75
C GLU A 235 1.73 -11.76 21.58
N ASP A 236 0.42 -11.81 21.88
CA ASP A 236 -0.67 -11.80 20.90
C ASP A 236 -1.13 -10.39 20.48
N GLU A 237 -0.27 -9.38 20.59
CA GLU A 237 -0.56 -8.01 20.18
C GLU A 237 -1.04 -7.92 18.73
N VAL A 238 -0.51 -8.78 17.86
CA VAL A 238 -0.89 -8.79 16.45
C VAL A 238 -2.35 -9.23 16.25
N LEU A 239 -2.81 -10.23 17.02
CA LEU A 239 -4.21 -10.67 16.95
C LEU A 239 -5.15 -9.59 17.46
N ARG A 240 -4.80 -8.95 18.58
CA ARG A 240 -5.55 -7.82 19.15
C ARG A 240 -5.62 -6.65 18.16
N SER A 241 -4.51 -6.33 17.51
CA SER A 241 -4.44 -5.28 16.48
C SER A 241 -5.37 -5.58 15.30
N VAL A 242 -5.37 -6.82 14.80
CA VAL A 242 -6.27 -7.24 13.71
C VAL A 242 -7.74 -7.15 14.11
N ALA A 243 -8.08 -7.57 15.34
CA ALA A 243 -9.45 -7.47 15.85
C ALA A 243 -9.94 -6.01 15.89
N HIS A 244 -9.15 -5.11 16.48
CA HIS A 244 -9.50 -3.68 16.57
C HIS A 244 -9.68 -3.06 15.18
N LYS A 245 -8.76 -3.36 14.25
CA LYS A 245 -8.86 -2.88 12.86
C LYS A 245 -10.11 -3.41 12.16
N TYR A 246 -10.46 -4.69 12.35
CA TYR A 246 -11.67 -5.26 11.78
C TYR A 246 -12.93 -4.56 12.30
N VAL A 247 -13.01 -4.36 13.62
CA VAL A 247 -14.13 -3.64 14.26
C VAL A 247 -14.24 -2.25 13.65
N LEU A 248 -13.16 -1.46 13.65
CA LEU A 248 -13.15 -0.11 13.08
C LEU A 248 -13.56 -0.08 11.60
N SER A 249 -13.15 -1.08 10.82
CA SER A 249 -13.54 -1.20 9.41
C SER A 249 -15.01 -1.60 9.20
N SER A 250 -15.67 -2.12 10.25
CA SER A 250 -17.04 -2.63 10.24
C SER A 250 -18.02 -1.74 11.01
N VAL A 251 -17.56 -0.61 11.57
CA VAL A 251 -18.43 0.39 12.21
C VAL A 251 -19.38 0.98 11.17
N GLU A 252 -20.65 1.08 11.54
CA GLU A 252 -21.67 1.70 10.71
C GLU A 252 -21.55 3.23 10.77
N PRO A 253 -21.65 3.93 9.62
CA PRO A 253 -21.63 5.38 9.61
C PRO A 253 -22.89 5.90 10.30
N ASN A 254 -22.70 6.78 11.29
CA ASN A 254 -23.79 7.56 11.85
C ASN A 254 -24.54 8.29 10.72
N ARG A 255 -25.86 8.12 10.68
CA ARG A 255 -26.70 8.94 9.80
C ARG A 255 -26.70 10.38 10.31
N TYR A 256 -26.57 11.33 9.38
CA TYR A 256 -26.81 12.75 9.64
C TYR A 256 -28.20 12.89 10.29
N GLY A 257 -28.25 13.15 11.60
CA GLY A 257 -29.50 13.21 12.36
C GLY A 257 -29.42 12.71 13.81
N GLY A 258 -28.34 12.05 14.23
CA GLY A 258 -28.18 11.61 15.62
C GLY A 258 -28.98 10.36 16.01
N ASP A 259 -29.84 9.86 15.12
CA ASP A 259 -30.44 8.53 15.27
C ASP A 259 -29.42 7.48 14.80
N ILE A 260 -28.75 6.88 15.78
CA ILE A 260 -28.01 5.62 15.60
C ILE A 260 -29.03 4.58 15.17
N ALA A 261 -28.78 3.88 14.06
CA ALA A 261 -29.70 2.88 13.54
C ALA A 261 -30.02 1.84 14.63
N GLY A 262 -31.26 1.88 15.14
CA GLY A 262 -31.77 0.90 16.11
C GLY A 262 -31.69 1.28 17.59
N ILE A 263 -31.05 2.40 17.97
CA ILE A 263 -31.11 2.91 19.34
C ILE A 263 -32.06 4.10 19.35
N PRO A 264 -33.28 3.95 19.88
CA PRO A 264 -34.23 5.04 19.86
C PRO A 264 -33.77 6.17 20.80
N SER A 265 -33.85 7.39 20.29
CA SER A 265 -33.39 8.66 20.85
C SER A 265 -34.03 9.04 22.21
N TYR A 266 -34.88 8.18 22.79
CA TYR A 266 -35.56 8.41 24.07
C TYR A 266 -34.74 7.99 25.31
N ILE A 267 -33.55 7.37 25.15
CA ILE A 267 -32.76 6.91 26.32
C ILE A 267 -31.84 8.02 26.89
N THR A 268 -31.54 9.09 26.15
CA THR A 268 -30.67 10.16 26.67
C THR A 268 -31.47 11.38 27.14
N ASN A 269 -32.07 11.29 28.32
CA ASN A 269 -32.56 12.46 29.09
C ASN A 269 -31.42 13.32 29.68
N GLY A 270 -30.34 13.51 28.94
CA GLY A 270 -29.17 14.28 29.34
C GLY A 270 -28.63 15.05 28.13
N LYS A 271 -28.06 16.24 28.38
CA LYS A 271 -27.46 17.14 27.38
C LYS A 271 -26.77 16.34 26.25
N PRO A 272 -26.92 16.76 24.98
CA PRO A 272 -26.30 16.08 23.86
C PRO A 272 -24.79 16.01 24.10
N ARG A 273 -24.27 14.81 24.37
CA ARG A 273 -22.84 14.58 24.37
C ARG A 273 -22.43 14.63 22.90
N HIS A 274 -21.62 15.62 22.53
CA HIS A 274 -20.93 15.69 21.24
C HIS A 274 -19.85 14.61 21.16
N GLN A 275 -20.24 13.34 21.31
CA GLN A 275 -19.35 12.18 21.26
C GLN A 275 -19.52 11.54 19.88
N VAL A 276 -18.41 11.21 19.23
CA VAL A 276 -18.43 10.50 17.95
C VAL A 276 -19.11 9.16 18.17
N GLY A 277 -20.26 8.95 17.53
CA GLY A 277 -20.95 7.66 17.59
C GLY A 277 -20.29 6.67 16.62
N LEU A 278 -19.60 5.67 17.15
CA LEU A 278 -19.09 4.56 16.36
C LEU A 278 -19.88 3.32 16.75
N TYR A 279 -20.93 3.00 16.01
CA TYR A 279 -21.76 1.83 16.29
C TYR A 279 -21.28 0.61 15.51
N ILE A 280 -21.15 -0.54 16.18
CA ILE A 280 -20.90 -1.82 15.51
C ILE A 280 -22.10 -2.75 15.67
N SER A 281 -22.54 -3.33 14.55
CA SER A 281 -23.63 -4.30 14.50
C SER A 281 -23.25 -5.62 15.17
N GLU A 282 -24.23 -6.30 15.77
CA GLU A 282 -24.05 -7.60 16.43
C GLU A 282 -23.43 -8.66 15.52
N HIS A 283 -23.73 -8.61 14.22
CA HIS A 283 -23.17 -9.55 13.24
C HIS A 283 -21.66 -9.38 12.99
N HIS A 284 -21.11 -8.23 13.37
CA HIS A 284 -19.70 -7.88 13.22
C HIS A 284 -18.91 -7.87 14.54
N LEU A 285 -19.54 -8.26 15.65
CA LEU A 285 -18.83 -8.44 16.92
C LEU A 285 -17.81 -9.57 16.78
N VAL A 286 -16.59 -9.31 17.21
CA VAL A 286 -15.48 -10.25 17.07
C VAL A 286 -15.48 -11.24 18.22
N GLU A 287 -15.56 -12.52 17.90
CA GLU A 287 -15.44 -13.61 18.88
C GLU A 287 -13.98 -14.06 19.00
N SER A 288 -13.28 -14.23 17.89
CA SER A 288 -11.86 -14.58 17.88
C SER A 288 -11.16 -14.19 16.58
N VAL A 289 -9.83 -14.13 16.61
CA VAL A 289 -8.98 -13.92 15.44
C VAL A 289 -7.93 -15.02 15.35
N HIS A 290 -7.71 -15.51 14.13
CA HIS A 290 -6.76 -16.58 13.83
C HIS A 290 -5.86 -16.20 12.66
N ILE A 291 -4.58 -16.58 12.74
CA ILE A 291 -3.61 -16.42 11.65
C ILE A 291 -2.97 -17.79 11.38
N PRO A 292 -3.64 -18.66 10.60
CA PRO A 292 -3.11 -19.98 10.27
C PRO A 292 -1.81 -19.86 9.46
N ILE A 293 -0.86 -20.76 9.70
CA ILE A 293 0.44 -20.79 8.99
C ILE A 293 0.25 -21.02 7.47
N SER A 294 -0.82 -21.74 7.10
CA SER A 294 -1.19 -21.98 5.70
C SER A 294 -1.70 -20.73 4.97
N LEU A 295 -2.17 -19.72 5.73
CA LEU A 295 -2.77 -18.52 5.18
C LEU A 295 -1.69 -17.54 4.69
N HIS A 296 -1.99 -16.78 3.65
CA HIS A 296 -1.11 -15.74 3.15
C HIS A 296 -0.79 -14.73 4.27
N PRO A 297 0.47 -14.26 4.45
CA PRO A 297 0.87 -13.44 5.59
C PRO A 297 0.12 -12.12 5.76
N THR A 298 -0.49 -11.61 4.69
CA THR A 298 -1.27 -10.36 4.70
C THR A 298 -2.72 -10.58 5.14
N LEU A 299 -3.15 -11.83 5.30
CA LEU A 299 -4.50 -12.23 5.65
C LEU A 299 -4.56 -12.75 7.09
N ALA A 300 -5.71 -12.53 7.71
CA ALA A 300 -6.13 -13.16 8.94
C ALA A 300 -7.58 -13.65 8.78
N MET A 301 -8.00 -14.49 9.71
CA MET A 301 -9.37 -14.97 9.81
C MET A 301 -10.00 -14.40 11.06
N VAL A 302 -11.16 -13.75 10.91
CA VAL A 302 -11.94 -13.20 12.03
C VAL A 302 -13.22 -14.01 12.15
N VAL A 303 -13.48 -14.55 13.33
CA VAL A 303 -14.73 -15.23 13.67
C VAL A 303 -15.62 -14.23 14.38
N THR A 304 -16.85 -14.06 13.90
CA THR A 304 -17.82 -13.16 14.55
C THR A 304 -18.73 -13.89 15.51
N ALA A 305 -19.42 -13.15 16.38
CA ALA A 305 -20.42 -13.67 17.32
C ALA A 305 -21.52 -14.51 16.64
N SER A 306 -21.80 -14.25 15.35
CA SER A 306 -22.74 -15.03 14.55
C SER A 306 -22.20 -16.40 14.08
N GLY A 307 -20.95 -16.73 14.41
CA GLY A 307 -20.25 -17.93 13.96
C GLY A 307 -19.73 -17.84 12.51
N ARG A 308 -19.77 -16.65 11.89
CA ARG A 308 -19.24 -16.44 10.54
C ARG A 308 -17.75 -16.15 10.59
N GLU A 309 -17.02 -16.71 9.63
CA GLU A 309 -15.59 -16.49 9.51
C GLU A 309 -15.29 -15.66 8.26
N TYR A 310 -14.57 -14.56 8.45
CA TYR A 310 -14.18 -13.65 7.39
C TYR A 310 -12.68 -13.70 7.16
N PHE A 311 -12.28 -13.72 5.89
CA PHE A 311 -10.90 -13.41 5.52
C PHE A 311 -10.74 -11.90 5.52
N VAL A 312 -9.78 -11.39 6.28
CA VAL A 312 -9.53 -9.95 6.45
C VAL A 312 -8.08 -9.61 6.14
N LEU A 313 -7.83 -8.40 5.64
CA LEU A 313 -6.47 -7.87 5.51
C LEU A 313 -5.94 -7.49 6.89
N ARG A 314 -4.78 -8.02 7.30
CA ARG A 314 -4.19 -7.75 8.64
C ARG A 314 -3.87 -6.29 8.87
N ASP A 315 -3.50 -5.58 7.80
CA ASP A 315 -3.03 -4.20 7.91
C ASP A 315 -4.18 -3.22 8.09
N THR A 316 -5.33 -3.49 7.47
CA THR A 316 -6.49 -2.57 7.44
C THR A 316 -7.73 -3.08 8.16
N GLY A 317 -7.80 -4.39 8.47
CA GLY A 317 -8.99 -5.04 9.01
C GLY A 317 -10.10 -5.29 8.00
N VAL A 318 -9.97 -4.82 6.76
CA VAL A 318 -11.04 -4.88 5.76
C VAL A 318 -11.35 -6.34 5.37
N PRO A 319 -12.63 -6.76 5.42
CA PRO A 319 -13.04 -8.07 4.95
C PRO A 319 -12.94 -8.16 3.41
N VAL A 320 -12.35 -9.26 2.94
CA VAL A 320 -12.06 -9.52 1.51
C VAL A 320 -12.66 -10.84 1.01
N GLY A 321 -13.30 -11.58 1.90
CA GLY A 321 -14.02 -12.82 1.61
C GLY A 321 -14.56 -13.45 2.89
N ALA A 322 -15.27 -14.56 2.74
CA ALA A 322 -15.79 -15.35 3.85
C ALA A 322 -15.36 -16.82 3.69
N SER A 323 -15.30 -17.60 4.77
CA SER A 323 -14.83 -18.98 4.70
C SER A 323 -15.76 -19.92 3.95
N ASP A 324 -17.02 -19.55 3.74
CA ASP A 324 -18.00 -20.30 2.95
C ASP A 324 -17.95 -19.97 1.45
N GLN A 325 -17.56 -18.74 1.10
CA GLN A 325 -17.52 -18.24 -0.29
C GLN A 325 -16.11 -18.17 -0.89
N GLY A 326 -15.09 -18.24 -0.03
CA GLY A 326 -13.71 -17.96 -0.40
C GLY A 326 -13.45 -16.45 -0.59
N LEU A 327 -12.22 -16.16 -1.02
CA LEU A 327 -11.78 -14.83 -1.42
C LEU A 327 -12.32 -14.47 -2.80
N GLU A 328 -12.71 -13.22 -3.00
CA GLU A 328 -13.08 -12.76 -4.34
C GLU A 328 -11.88 -12.84 -5.30
N LEU A 329 -12.14 -13.13 -6.58
CA LEU A 329 -11.10 -13.31 -7.60
C LEU A 329 -10.14 -12.11 -7.72
N LEU A 330 -10.64 -10.90 -7.48
CA LEU A 330 -9.84 -9.68 -7.44
C LEU A 330 -8.75 -9.77 -6.37
N TRP A 331 -9.14 -10.16 -5.15
CA TRP A 331 -8.27 -10.27 -4.00
C TRP A 331 -7.26 -11.41 -4.15
N GLN A 332 -7.70 -12.54 -4.69
CA GLN A 332 -6.80 -13.65 -5.04
C GLN A 332 -5.63 -13.19 -5.92
N ARG A 333 -5.93 -12.39 -6.95
CA ARG A 333 -4.91 -11.86 -7.87
C ARG A 333 -4.03 -10.79 -7.25
N LEU A 334 -4.62 -9.88 -6.46
CA LEU A 334 -3.89 -8.78 -5.83
C LEU A 334 -2.93 -9.27 -4.75
N ILE A 335 -3.39 -10.23 -3.94
CA ILE A 335 -2.62 -10.81 -2.83
C ILE A 335 -1.65 -11.89 -3.34
N GLY A 336 -2.04 -12.61 -4.41
CA GLY A 336 -1.26 -13.74 -4.92
C GLY A 336 -1.56 -15.04 -4.19
N CYS A 337 -2.81 -15.25 -3.79
CA CYS A 337 -3.29 -16.44 -3.10
C CYS A 337 -4.42 -17.12 -3.87
N ASP A 338 -4.76 -18.35 -3.51
CA ASP A 338 -5.95 -19.03 -4.02
C ASP A 338 -7.24 -18.52 -3.34
N ALA A 339 -8.37 -19.14 -3.70
CA ALA A 339 -9.69 -18.83 -3.14
C ALA A 339 -9.78 -19.04 -1.62
N TRP A 340 -8.86 -19.77 -1.01
CA TRP A 340 -8.84 -20.07 0.43
C TRP A 340 -7.72 -19.32 1.15
N GLY A 341 -7.11 -18.35 0.48
CA GLY A 341 -6.04 -17.52 1.03
C GLY A 341 -4.69 -18.24 1.15
N SER A 342 -4.53 -19.45 0.60
CA SER A 342 -3.25 -20.15 0.59
C SER A 342 -2.35 -19.58 -0.50
N ARG A 343 -1.03 -19.55 -0.26
CA ARG A 343 -0.06 -19.01 -1.24
C ARG A 343 -0.15 -19.79 -2.56
N CYS A 344 -0.39 -19.07 -3.65
CA CYS A 344 -0.30 -19.64 -4.99
C CYS A 344 1.14 -19.55 -5.49
N ALA A 345 1.73 -20.68 -5.89
CA ALA A 345 3.07 -20.72 -6.51
C ALA A 345 3.15 -19.98 -7.89
N TYR A 346 2.02 -19.47 -8.40
CA TYR A 346 1.88 -18.96 -9.76
C TYR A 346 2.19 -17.46 -9.96
N THR A 347 2.42 -16.68 -8.89
CA THR A 347 2.63 -15.21 -9.03
C THR A 347 3.99 -14.79 -9.55
N ALA A 348 4.92 -15.71 -9.83
CA ALA A 348 6.19 -15.37 -10.50
C ALA A 348 6.06 -15.07 -12.00
N ARG A 349 4.88 -15.23 -12.63
CA ARG A 349 4.71 -15.11 -14.10
C ARG A 349 3.85 -13.94 -14.60
N ALA A 350 3.17 -13.18 -13.75
CA ALA A 350 2.13 -12.24 -14.20
C ALA A 350 2.48 -10.74 -14.09
N ILE A 351 3.70 -10.38 -13.68
CA ILE A 351 4.22 -9.01 -13.81
C ILE A 351 5.42 -9.07 -14.75
N GLY A 352 5.13 -9.15 -16.06
CA GLY A 352 6.09 -9.15 -17.15
C GLY A 352 5.88 -7.96 -18.06
#